data_AF-A0AAV5BI21-F1
#
_entry.id   AF-A0AAV5BI21-F1
#
_cell.length_a   1.000
_cell.length_b   1.000
_cell.length_c   1.000
_cell.angle_alpha   90.00
_cell.angle_beta   90.00
_cell.angle_gamma   90.00
#
_symmetry.space_group_name_H-M   'P 1'
#
loop_
_entity.id
_entity.type
_entity.pdbx_description
1 polymer ?
#
loop_
_entity_poly.entity_id
_entity_poly.type
_entity_poly.pdbx_seq_one_letter_code
_entity_poly.pdbx_strand_id
1 'polypeptide(L)'
;MPTSQRVSREIQIRAPPTPRRVRVVLSVRQSNDAFAPALRLQNPDPPPPPRLGRPLPTMAGRPRPQPQQLSPSASTRGRERWLVVLGVALHAVYMLSIFDIYFKSPIVHGMAPVPPRLSAPPAKRLVLLVADGLRADKFYEPDGRGRYRAPFLRGVIQEKGRWGVSHARPPTESRPGHVSIIAGFYEDPSAVTKGWKANPVEFDSVFNQSRHTISFGSPDIVPIFCSSLPHSTWGTYPHEYEDFATAESVYNLMESYFKDNQTAYVFTADHGMSDKGSHGDGHPSNTDTPLVVWGAGVRSPKFLTYTEKPDDGFRFVDDHKHDTPTPQDWALEGFERVDVNQADIAPLMSTLVGLPCPMNSVGSLPTHYLKLSKADEVEAVLANSKQILNQFLRKSVLNQIEDLISAKDYETALKHSEELRRMALAGLHYFQTYDWFMLMTTITLGYVGWMVNLILHVLQSYTSLPVNLQKKAQLHPKNTSMKV
;
A
#
# COMPACT_ATOMS: atom_id res chain seq x y z
N MET A 1 -29.81 -51.33 32.34
CA MET A 1 -29.61 -49.86 32.30
C MET A 1 -28.11 -49.58 32.13
N PRO A 2 -27.68 -48.36 31.71
CA PRO A 2 -26.37 -48.11 31.06
C PRO A 2 -25.19 -48.10 32.06
N THR A 3 -23.90 -48.08 31.69
CA THR A 3 -23.19 -47.27 30.66
C THR A 3 -21.96 -48.00 30.05
N SER A 4 -21.68 -47.83 28.74
CA SER A 4 -20.61 -46.97 28.14
C SER A 4 -19.19 -47.30 28.61
N GLN A 5 -18.32 -47.94 27.79
CA GLN A 5 -17.41 -47.33 26.79
C GLN A 5 -16.43 -46.27 27.37
N ARG A 6 -15.14 -46.22 26.97
CA ARG A 6 -14.47 -46.76 25.76
C ARG A 6 -12.98 -47.04 26.01
N VAL A 7 -12.36 -47.92 25.22
CA VAL A 7 -10.90 -48.18 25.23
C VAL A 7 -10.20 -47.30 24.18
N SER A 8 -9.11 -46.64 24.57
CA SER A 8 -8.26 -45.87 23.66
C SER A 8 -7.47 -46.78 22.71
N ARG A 9 -7.36 -46.37 21.44
CA ARG A 9 -6.34 -46.87 20.51
C ARG A 9 -5.73 -45.69 19.77
N GLU A 10 -4.43 -45.49 19.95
CA GLU A 10 -3.64 -44.63 19.09
C GLU A 10 -3.54 -45.24 17.69
N ILE A 11 -3.53 -44.39 16.65
CA ILE A 11 -3.24 -44.79 15.28
C ILE A 11 -2.02 -43.99 14.84
N GLN A 12 -0.85 -44.63 14.92
CA GLN A 12 0.44 -44.04 14.59
C GLN A 12 0.67 -44.11 13.07
N ILE A 13 0.46 -43.00 12.37
CA ILE A 13 0.60 -42.92 10.90
C ILE A 13 2.00 -42.40 10.53
N ARG A 14 2.66 -43.10 9.58
CA ARG A 14 4.00 -42.75 9.06
C ARG A 14 3.95 -41.53 8.12
N ALA A 15 4.94 -40.65 8.21
CA ALA A 15 5.32 -39.75 7.10
C ALA A 15 6.04 -40.57 6.00
N PRO A 16 5.83 -40.28 4.70
CA PRO A 16 6.57 -39.22 3.98
C PRO A 16 5.75 -38.57 2.82
N PRO A 17 6.35 -37.78 1.89
CA PRO A 17 7.38 -36.74 2.01
C PRO A 17 6.83 -35.32 1.65
N THR A 18 7.63 -34.28 1.88
CA THR A 18 7.41 -32.87 1.44
C THR A 18 7.50 -32.68 -0.09
N PRO A 19 7.06 -31.55 -0.69
CA PRO A 19 6.55 -30.29 -0.08
C PRO A 19 5.18 -29.75 -0.62
N ARG A 20 4.22 -29.40 0.27
CA ARG A 20 2.95 -28.62 0.06
C ARG A 20 2.45 -28.02 1.41
N ARG A 21 1.57 -26.98 1.43
CA ARG A 21 1.37 -26.00 2.56
C ARG A 21 -0.12 -25.44 2.78
N VAL A 22 -0.74 -24.21 2.80
CA VAL A 22 -0.58 -22.73 2.43
C VAL A 22 -0.96 -21.69 3.54
N ARG A 23 -0.61 -20.40 3.35
CA ARG A 23 -1.41 -19.21 3.74
C ARG A 23 -2.89 -19.30 3.32
N VAL A 24 -3.72 -19.70 4.26
CA VAL A 24 -5.17 -19.64 4.25
C VAL A 24 -5.65 -18.61 5.26
N VAL A 25 -6.32 -17.54 4.79
CA VAL A 25 -7.29 -16.75 5.56
C VAL A 25 -8.68 -17.36 5.33
N LEU A 26 -9.55 -17.45 6.34
CA LEU A 26 -10.79 -18.25 6.24
C LEU A 26 -11.97 -17.69 7.05
N SER A 27 -13.17 -17.84 6.51
CA SER A 27 -14.41 -17.16 6.92
C SER A 27 -15.04 -17.57 8.26
N VAL A 28 -15.47 -16.55 9.01
CA VAL A 28 -16.60 -16.41 9.95
C VAL A 28 -17.33 -17.65 10.53
N ARG A 29 -17.11 -17.95 11.85
CA ARG A 29 -18.12 -18.12 12.96
C ARG A 29 -17.95 -19.29 13.98
N GLN A 30 -17.71 -18.95 15.26
CA GLN A 30 -18.24 -19.49 16.55
C GLN A 30 -18.24 -21.01 16.90
N SER A 31 -17.44 -21.43 17.91
CA SER A 31 -17.88 -22.05 19.19
C SER A 31 -16.70 -22.36 20.15
N ASN A 32 -16.98 -22.68 21.43
CA ASN A 32 -16.02 -22.61 22.56
C ASN A 32 -15.15 -23.88 22.75
N ASP A 33 -13.90 -23.70 23.18
CA ASP A 33 -13.44 -23.97 24.57
C ASP A 33 -11.97 -23.49 24.78
N ALA A 34 -11.46 -23.49 26.01
CA ALA A 34 -10.24 -22.76 26.40
C ALA A 34 -9.14 -23.62 27.05
N PHE A 35 -7.86 -23.24 26.93
CA PHE A 35 -6.78 -23.36 27.95
C PHE A 35 -5.47 -22.66 27.50
N ALA A 36 -4.52 -22.45 28.42
CA ALA A 36 -3.20 -21.81 28.26
C ALA A 36 -2.26 -22.25 29.43
N PRO A 37 -0.98 -21.78 29.62
CA PRO A 37 -0.15 -20.89 28.79
C PRO A 37 1.37 -21.28 28.65
N ALA A 38 2.10 -20.49 27.83
CA ALA A 38 3.49 -20.00 27.97
C ALA A 38 4.74 -20.91 28.18
N LEU A 39 5.82 -20.56 27.46
CA LEU A 39 7.18 -20.40 28.05
C LEU A 39 8.07 -19.44 27.23
N ARG A 40 9.21 -18.99 27.80
CA ARG A 40 10.23 -18.06 27.22
C ARG A 40 11.57 -18.77 26.97
N LEU A 41 12.46 -18.15 26.19
CA LEU A 41 13.92 -17.89 26.42
C LEU A 41 14.57 -17.51 25.06
N GLN A 42 15.07 -16.29 24.85
CA GLN A 42 16.41 -15.73 25.14
C GLN A 42 17.52 -16.03 24.10
N ASN A 43 18.15 -14.96 23.59
CA ASN A 43 19.25 -14.97 22.60
C ASN A 43 20.64 -14.78 23.26
N PRO A 44 21.73 -15.23 22.61
CA PRO A 44 23.08 -14.72 22.81
C PRO A 44 23.60 -13.87 21.62
N ASP A 45 24.58 -12.99 21.88
CA ASP A 45 25.12 -11.97 20.95
C ASP A 45 26.48 -12.37 20.28
N PRO A 46 26.94 -11.65 19.23
CA PRO A 46 28.01 -12.12 18.31
C PRO A 46 29.46 -11.69 18.68
N PRO A 47 30.48 -12.36 18.07
CA PRO A 47 31.91 -12.07 18.27
C PRO A 47 32.48 -10.89 17.44
N PRO A 48 33.64 -10.31 17.82
CA PRO A 48 34.17 -9.05 17.25
C PRO A 48 35.15 -9.21 16.05
N PRO A 49 35.40 -8.12 15.28
CA PRO A 49 36.28 -8.13 14.10
C PRO A 49 37.80 -7.94 14.40
N PRO A 50 38.69 -8.39 13.51
CA PRO A 50 40.16 -8.27 13.65
C PRO A 50 40.73 -6.89 13.28
N ARG A 51 42.01 -6.66 13.62
CA ARG A 51 42.71 -5.35 13.53
C ARG A 51 43.61 -5.20 12.31
N LEU A 52 43.89 -3.96 11.89
CA LEU A 52 44.81 -3.61 10.80
C LEU A 52 46.28 -3.85 11.14
N GLY A 53 47.07 -4.25 10.13
CA GLY A 53 48.54 -4.15 10.12
C GLY A 53 49.05 -2.80 9.58
N ARG A 54 50.34 -2.51 9.79
CA ARG A 54 51.02 -1.28 9.32
C ARG A 54 52.15 -1.60 8.30
N PRO A 55 52.61 -0.61 7.50
CA PRO A 55 53.32 -0.85 6.23
C PRO A 55 54.86 -0.89 6.34
N LEU A 56 55.50 -1.26 5.23
CA LEU A 56 56.93 -1.11 4.95
C LEU A 56 57.19 -0.01 3.88
N PRO A 57 58.41 0.58 3.82
CA PRO A 57 58.65 1.84 3.11
C PRO A 57 59.34 1.71 1.74
N THR A 58 59.18 2.72 0.88
CA THR A 58 59.98 2.88 -0.36
C THR A 58 60.40 4.33 -0.63
N MET A 59 61.72 4.48 -0.80
CA MET A 59 62.52 5.53 -1.49
C MET A 59 61.94 6.93 -1.76
N ALA A 60 62.72 7.95 -1.37
CA ALA A 60 62.43 9.36 -1.63
C ALA A 60 62.77 9.80 -3.07
N GLY A 61 61.79 10.36 -3.77
CA GLY A 61 62.00 11.15 -5.00
C GLY A 61 62.15 12.65 -4.71
N ARG A 62 62.97 13.36 -5.50
CA ARG A 62 63.15 14.82 -5.36
C ARG A 62 61.83 15.57 -5.65
N PRO A 63 61.47 16.60 -4.86
CA PRO A 63 60.25 17.36 -5.09
C PRO A 63 60.35 18.20 -6.38
N ARG A 64 59.36 18.05 -7.27
CA ARG A 64 59.00 19.13 -8.21
C ARG A 64 58.38 20.28 -7.39
N PRO A 65 58.52 21.54 -7.81
CA PRO A 65 57.77 22.63 -7.18
C PRO A 65 56.27 22.37 -7.34
N GLN A 66 55.58 22.14 -6.24
CA GLN A 66 54.11 22.10 -6.23
C GLN A 66 53.61 23.51 -6.59
N PRO A 67 52.56 23.66 -7.42
CA PRO A 67 51.82 24.92 -7.45
C PRO A 67 51.31 25.20 -6.04
N GLN A 68 51.43 26.44 -5.56
CA GLN A 68 51.02 26.79 -4.20
C GLN A 68 49.51 26.58 -4.03
N GLN A 69 49.12 25.44 -3.47
CA GLN A 69 47.80 25.27 -2.89
C GLN A 69 47.70 26.22 -1.69
N LEU A 70 47.13 27.41 -1.96
CA LEU A 70 46.73 28.38 -0.96
C LEU A 70 45.74 27.72 -0.02
N SER A 71 46.24 27.16 1.09
CA SER A 71 45.41 26.54 2.11
C SER A 71 44.39 27.58 2.60
N PRO A 72 43.09 27.33 2.47
CA PRO A 72 42.07 28.36 2.73
C PRO A 72 42.22 28.95 4.13
N SER A 73 42.10 30.26 4.27
CA SER A 73 42.31 30.94 5.56
C SER A 73 41.30 30.44 6.59
N ALA A 74 41.58 30.60 7.88
CA ALA A 74 40.63 30.23 8.93
C ALA A 74 39.25 30.92 8.74
N SER A 75 39.23 32.11 8.13
CA SER A 75 37.98 32.83 7.83
C SER A 75 37.26 32.34 6.57
N THR A 76 37.97 31.89 5.52
CA THR A 76 37.29 31.27 4.37
C THR A 76 36.75 29.91 4.75
N ARG A 77 37.53 29.07 5.48
CA ARG A 77 37.03 27.82 6.09
C ARG A 77 35.82 28.05 7.00
N GLY A 78 35.73 29.19 7.68
CA GLY A 78 34.55 29.59 8.46
C GLY A 78 33.32 29.88 7.58
N ARG A 79 33.48 30.61 6.47
CA ARG A 79 32.41 30.89 5.50
C ARG A 79 31.98 29.65 4.70
N GLU A 80 32.94 28.85 4.25
CA GLU A 80 32.74 27.56 3.58
C GLU A 80 31.86 26.64 4.46
N ARG A 81 32.20 26.50 5.75
CA ARG A 81 31.40 25.74 6.72
C ARG A 81 29.99 26.32 6.92
N TRP A 82 29.85 27.64 7.00
CA TRP A 82 28.52 28.28 7.14
C TRP A 82 27.64 28.05 5.91
N LEU A 83 28.20 28.11 4.70
CA LEU A 83 27.46 27.82 3.47
C LEU A 83 27.06 26.34 3.38
N VAL A 84 27.93 25.41 3.82
CA VAL A 84 27.61 23.98 3.91
C VAL A 84 26.50 23.72 4.93
N VAL A 85 26.57 24.32 6.12
CA VAL A 85 25.54 24.16 7.17
C VAL A 85 24.20 24.74 6.72
N LEU A 86 24.20 25.94 6.12
CA LEU A 86 22.99 26.55 5.56
C LEU A 86 22.41 25.70 4.41
N GLY A 87 23.26 25.18 3.53
CA GLY A 87 22.86 24.27 2.45
C GLY A 87 22.22 23.00 2.98
N VAL A 88 22.84 22.34 3.96
CA VAL A 88 22.28 21.13 4.60
C VAL A 88 20.96 21.43 5.31
N ALA A 89 20.86 22.54 6.03
CA ALA A 89 19.61 22.94 6.69
C ALA A 89 18.48 23.22 5.69
N LEU A 90 18.78 23.91 4.58
CA LEU A 90 17.82 24.18 3.51
C LEU A 90 17.33 22.88 2.85
N HIS A 91 18.23 21.95 2.53
CA HIS A 91 17.87 20.65 1.95
C HIS A 91 17.08 19.78 2.95
N ALA A 92 17.41 19.84 4.25
CA ALA A 92 16.65 19.14 5.29
C ALA A 92 15.21 19.70 5.41
N VAL A 93 15.02 21.02 5.32
CA VAL A 93 13.69 21.65 5.28
C VAL A 93 12.92 21.23 4.03
N TYR A 94 13.53 21.28 2.83
CA TYR A 94 12.87 20.82 1.60
C TYR A 94 12.50 19.33 1.63
N MET A 95 13.39 18.49 2.17
CA MET A 95 13.14 17.06 2.34
C MET A 95 11.96 16.85 3.30
N LEU A 96 11.95 17.48 4.47
CA LEU A 96 10.84 17.42 5.43
C LEU A 96 9.53 17.98 4.87
N SER A 97 9.56 19.04 4.06
CA SER A 97 8.35 19.57 3.44
C SER A 97 7.75 18.61 2.42
N ILE A 98 8.57 17.85 1.67
CA ILE A 98 8.06 16.78 0.79
C ILE A 98 7.30 15.73 1.61
N PHE A 99 7.79 15.37 2.80
CA PHE A 99 7.07 14.43 3.68
C PHE A 99 5.73 14.99 4.17
N ASP A 100 5.64 16.26 4.61
CA ASP A 100 4.34 16.85 4.99
C ASP A 100 3.41 17.00 3.78
N ILE A 101 3.92 17.43 2.62
CA ILE A 101 3.16 17.71 1.39
C ILE A 101 2.48 16.47 0.82
N TYR A 102 3.18 15.34 0.77
CA TYR A 102 2.65 14.10 0.19
C TYR A 102 1.95 13.21 1.21
N PHE A 103 2.54 13.01 2.39
CA PHE A 103 2.15 11.93 3.30
C PHE A 103 1.12 12.38 4.35
N LYS A 104 -0.08 12.76 3.89
CA LYS A 104 -1.24 13.07 4.76
C LYS A 104 -2.22 11.91 4.74
N SER A 105 -2.63 11.49 5.93
CA SER A 105 -3.57 10.36 6.10
C SER A 105 -4.86 10.58 5.27
N PRO A 106 -5.24 9.62 4.40
CA PRO A 106 -6.45 9.76 3.58
C PRO A 106 -7.75 9.62 4.39
N ILE A 107 -7.66 8.96 5.55
CA ILE A 107 -8.75 8.49 6.39
C ILE A 107 -9.54 9.64 7.02
N VAL A 108 -10.87 9.58 6.88
CA VAL A 108 -11.86 10.42 7.54
C VAL A 108 -12.60 9.59 8.59
N HIS A 109 -12.81 10.15 9.78
CA HIS A 109 -13.46 9.46 10.89
C HIS A 109 -14.93 9.84 11.09
N GLY A 110 -15.73 8.87 11.53
CA GLY A 110 -17.11 9.05 12.00
C GLY A 110 -18.18 9.25 10.91
N MET A 111 -17.91 8.82 9.67
CA MET A 111 -18.96 8.72 8.64
C MET A 111 -20.03 7.70 9.05
N ALA A 112 -21.21 7.79 8.45
CA ALA A 112 -22.15 6.68 8.44
C ALA A 112 -21.80 5.75 7.26
N PRO A 113 -21.66 4.43 7.46
CA PRO A 113 -21.59 3.47 6.36
C PRO A 113 -22.88 3.49 5.53
N VAL A 114 -22.78 3.37 4.21
CA VAL A 114 -23.93 3.32 3.30
C VAL A 114 -24.27 1.86 2.98
N PRO A 115 -25.34 1.27 3.57
CA PRO A 115 -25.74 -0.10 3.25
C PRO A 115 -26.33 -0.17 1.83
N PRO A 116 -25.94 -1.15 1.00
CA PRO A 116 -26.56 -1.36 -0.31
C PRO A 116 -27.97 -1.94 -0.14
N ARG A 117 -28.94 -1.38 -0.87
CA ARG A 117 -30.36 -1.79 -0.79
C ARG A 117 -30.65 -2.99 -1.69
N LEU A 118 -29.89 -4.06 -1.51
CA LEU A 118 -30.03 -5.30 -2.28
C LEU A 118 -31.30 -6.05 -1.84
N SER A 119 -31.95 -6.71 -2.81
CA SER A 119 -33.11 -7.58 -2.57
C SER A 119 -32.77 -8.76 -1.64
N ALA A 120 -31.54 -9.25 -1.73
CA ALA A 120 -30.90 -10.19 -0.81
C ALA A 120 -29.36 -10.11 -0.96
N PRO A 121 -28.57 -10.47 0.06
CA PRO A 121 -27.12 -10.63 -0.10
C PRO A 121 -26.81 -11.79 -1.07
N PRO A 122 -25.93 -11.61 -2.08
CA PRO A 122 -25.62 -12.64 -3.07
C PRO A 122 -25.00 -13.94 -2.51
N ALA A 123 -24.33 -13.84 -1.37
CA ALA A 123 -23.76 -14.94 -0.60
C ALA A 123 -24.00 -14.75 0.90
N LYS A 124 -24.05 -15.85 1.66
CA LYS A 124 -24.13 -15.80 3.14
C LYS A 124 -22.76 -15.68 3.81
N ARG A 125 -21.70 -16.04 3.09
CA ARG A 125 -20.33 -16.18 3.59
C ARG A 125 -19.36 -15.80 2.48
N LEU A 126 -18.21 -15.25 2.86
CA LEU A 126 -17.13 -14.87 1.95
C LEU A 126 -15.81 -15.43 2.48
N VAL A 127 -15.11 -16.22 1.67
CA VAL A 127 -13.74 -16.67 1.92
C VAL A 127 -12.80 -15.79 1.10
N LEU A 128 -11.93 -15.05 1.79
CA LEU A 128 -10.82 -14.32 1.18
C LEU A 128 -9.54 -15.12 1.39
N LEU A 129 -8.84 -15.46 0.31
CA LEU A 129 -7.51 -16.08 0.31
C LEU A 129 -6.50 -15.04 -0.23
N VAL A 130 -5.51 -14.68 0.58
CA VAL A 130 -4.44 -13.74 0.20
C VAL A 130 -3.10 -14.48 0.22
N ALA A 131 -2.44 -14.53 -0.93
CA ALA A 131 -1.07 -14.98 -1.07
C ALA A 131 -0.07 -13.84 -0.76
N ASP A 132 1.13 -14.19 -0.34
CA ASP A 132 2.24 -13.25 -0.11
C ASP A 132 3.09 -13.14 -1.38
N GLY A 133 3.29 -11.92 -1.90
CA GLY A 133 4.22 -11.66 -3.00
C GLY A 133 3.92 -12.43 -4.30
N LEU A 134 2.70 -12.95 -4.47
CA LEU A 134 2.29 -13.74 -5.63
C LEU A 134 1.89 -12.83 -6.80
N ARG A 135 2.84 -12.66 -7.70
CA ARG A 135 2.73 -12.03 -9.03
C ARG A 135 1.84 -12.79 -10.03
N ALA A 136 1.15 -12.04 -10.89
CA ALA A 136 0.18 -12.53 -11.88
C ALA A 136 0.80 -13.39 -12.99
N ASP A 137 1.92 -12.97 -13.59
CA ASP A 137 2.57 -13.67 -14.71
C ASP A 137 2.92 -15.12 -14.33
N LYS A 138 3.59 -15.32 -13.19
CA LYS A 138 3.94 -16.67 -12.71
C LYS A 138 2.76 -17.47 -12.19
N PHE A 139 1.63 -16.84 -11.89
CA PHE A 139 0.39 -17.55 -11.56
C PHE A 139 -0.32 -18.09 -12.80
N TYR A 140 -0.39 -17.30 -13.89
CA TYR A 140 -1.14 -17.65 -15.10
C TYR A 140 -0.34 -18.42 -16.16
N GLU A 141 0.98 -18.19 -16.29
CA GLU A 141 1.84 -18.98 -17.19
C GLU A 141 1.96 -20.46 -16.73
N PRO A 142 2.21 -21.41 -17.64
CA PRO A 142 2.67 -22.75 -17.29
C PRO A 142 4.15 -22.74 -16.86
N ASP A 143 4.58 -23.75 -16.10
CA ASP A 143 6.00 -24.01 -15.89
C ASP A 143 6.70 -24.47 -17.18
N GLY A 144 8.04 -24.56 -17.15
CA GLY A 144 8.84 -25.08 -18.28
C GLY A 144 8.62 -26.55 -18.66
N ARG A 145 7.56 -27.19 -18.14
CA ARG A 145 7.06 -28.52 -18.51
C ARG A 145 5.58 -28.47 -18.95
N GLY A 146 5.01 -27.28 -19.17
CA GLY A 146 3.62 -27.09 -19.61
C GLY A 146 2.58 -27.18 -18.47
N ARG A 147 2.98 -27.11 -17.20
CA ARG A 147 2.09 -27.34 -16.04
C ARG A 147 1.79 -26.06 -15.28
N TYR A 148 0.51 -25.74 -15.09
CA TYR A 148 0.11 -24.59 -14.29
C TYR A 148 0.38 -24.80 -12.79
N ARG A 149 0.83 -23.74 -12.10
CA ARG A 149 1.22 -23.79 -10.69
C ARG A 149 0.01 -23.93 -9.73
N ALA A 150 -1.16 -23.41 -10.13
CA ALA A 150 -2.41 -23.49 -9.38
C ALA A 150 -3.54 -24.18 -10.21
N PRO A 151 -3.49 -25.51 -10.42
CA PRO A 151 -4.38 -26.20 -11.35
C PRO A 151 -5.87 -26.13 -10.95
N PHE A 152 -6.19 -26.16 -9.65
CA PHE A 152 -7.56 -25.96 -9.17
C PHE A 152 -8.12 -24.58 -9.57
N LEU A 153 -7.34 -23.52 -9.34
CA LEU A 153 -7.75 -22.16 -9.70
C LEU A 153 -7.81 -21.97 -11.22
N ARG A 154 -6.96 -22.67 -11.99
CA ARG A 154 -7.07 -22.71 -13.45
C ARG A 154 -8.40 -23.34 -13.91
N GLY A 155 -8.82 -24.44 -13.30
CA GLY A 155 -10.16 -25.01 -13.52
C GLY A 155 -11.28 -24.05 -13.12
N VAL A 156 -11.17 -23.37 -11.97
CA VAL A 156 -12.13 -22.32 -11.55
C VAL A 156 -12.30 -21.24 -12.63
N ILE A 157 -11.20 -20.70 -13.15
CA ILE A 157 -11.19 -19.68 -14.23
C ILE A 157 -11.93 -20.18 -15.47
N GLN A 158 -11.70 -21.44 -15.86
CA GLN A 158 -12.22 -22.00 -17.10
C GLN A 158 -13.67 -22.48 -17.01
N GLU A 159 -14.15 -22.87 -15.82
CA GLU A 159 -15.45 -23.52 -15.63
C GLU A 159 -16.52 -22.63 -14.97
N LYS A 160 -16.16 -21.85 -13.93
CA LYS A 160 -17.16 -21.36 -12.95
C LYS A 160 -16.89 -20.02 -12.27
N GLY A 161 -15.75 -19.39 -12.54
CA GLY A 161 -15.32 -18.14 -11.89
C GLY A 161 -15.15 -16.95 -12.83
N ARG A 162 -14.59 -15.89 -12.25
CA ARG A 162 -14.15 -14.65 -12.89
C ARG A 162 -12.72 -14.34 -12.49
N TRP A 163 -11.99 -13.64 -13.35
CA TRP A 163 -10.54 -13.52 -13.20
C TRP A 163 -9.99 -12.26 -13.88
N GLY A 164 -8.80 -11.85 -13.43
CA GLY A 164 -8.01 -10.77 -14.01
C GLY A 164 -6.80 -10.46 -13.15
N VAL A 165 -6.13 -9.36 -13.45
CA VAL A 165 -5.06 -8.80 -12.62
C VAL A 165 -5.67 -7.88 -11.56
N SER A 166 -5.15 -7.94 -10.33
CA SER A 166 -5.36 -6.88 -9.35
C SER A 166 -4.08 -6.05 -9.20
N HIS A 167 -4.17 -4.77 -9.53
CA HIS A 167 -3.03 -3.84 -9.49
C HIS A 167 -2.87 -3.26 -8.07
N ALA A 168 -1.90 -3.80 -7.33
CA ALA A 168 -1.41 -3.29 -6.05
C ALA A 168 -0.52 -2.05 -6.25
N ARG A 169 -0.16 -1.35 -5.18
CA ARG A 169 0.59 -0.07 -5.28
C ARG A 169 1.82 0.00 -4.37
N PRO A 170 2.82 0.84 -4.74
CA PRO A 170 3.91 1.20 -3.84
C PRO A 170 3.40 1.87 -2.55
N PRO A 171 3.99 1.56 -1.37
CA PRO A 171 5.00 0.52 -1.15
C PRO A 171 4.38 -0.88 -1.23
N THR A 172 4.90 -1.72 -2.14
CA THR A 172 4.42 -3.08 -2.37
C THR A 172 4.94 -4.00 -1.25
N GLU A 173 4.19 -3.97 -0.15
CA GLU A 173 4.46 -4.58 1.15
C GLU A 173 3.17 -5.20 1.70
N SER A 174 3.27 -6.30 2.46
CA SER A 174 2.11 -7.12 2.81
C SER A 174 1.02 -6.35 3.56
N ARG A 175 1.38 -5.41 4.44
CA ARG A 175 0.43 -4.58 5.21
C ARG A 175 -0.38 -3.63 4.29
N PRO A 176 0.23 -2.69 3.55
CA PRO A 176 -0.50 -1.84 2.59
C PRO A 176 -1.39 -2.63 1.62
N GLY A 177 -0.90 -3.74 1.08
CA GLY A 177 -1.68 -4.62 0.20
C GLY A 177 -2.93 -5.17 0.88
N HIS A 178 -2.79 -5.71 2.10
CA HIS A 178 -3.93 -6.15 2.91
C HIS A 178 -4.91 -5.00 3.20
N VAL A 179 -4.43 -3.78 3.54
CA VAL A 179 -5.30 -2.61 3.77
C VAL A 179 -6.12 -2.28 2.52
N SER A 180 -5.50 -2.27 1.33
CA SER A 180 -6.22 -2.04 0.08
C SER A 180 -7.25 -3.12 -0.22
N ILE A 181 -6.92 -4.40 0.00
CA ILE A 181 -7.86 -5.52 -0.17
C ILE A 181 -9.06 -5.41 0.77
N ILE A 182 -8.85 -5.16 2.08
CA ILE A 182 -9.92 -5.29 3.09
C ILE A 182 -10.67 -3.98 3.37
N ALA A 183 -10.06 -2.82 3.11
CA ALA A 183 -10.60 -1.50 3.42
C ALA A 183 -10.75 -0.58 2.20
N GLY A 184 -10.24 -0.98 1.04
CA GLY A 184 -10.49 -0.28 -0.23
C GLY A 184 -9.74 1.03 -0.40
N PHE A 185 -8.66 1.26 0.34
CA PHE A 185 -7.81 2.44 0.19
C PHE A 185 -6.32 2.08 0.28
N TYR A 186 -5.49 2.95 -0.27
CA TYR A 186 -4.03 2.79 -0.26
C TYR A 186 -3.45 3.40 1.00
N GLU A 187 -2.74 2.60 1.79
CA GLU A 187 -2.11 3.09 3.02
C GLU A 187 -0.88 3.95 2.67
N ASP A 188 -0.83 5.13 3.28
CA ASP A 188 0.16 6.15 2.99
C ASP A 188 1.45 5.95 3.82
N PRO A 189 2.66 6.14 3.25
CA PRO A 189 3.94 5.99 3.96
C PRO A 189 4.11 6.81 5.25
N SER A 190 3.30 7.84 5.53
CA SER A 190 3.24 8.46 6.86
C SER A 190 2.98 7.46 7.99
N ALA A 191 2.29 6.33 7.72
CA ALA A 191 2.07 5.26 8.68
C ALA A 191 3.38 4.68 9.25
N VAL A 192 4.49 4.71 8.50
CA VAL A 192 5.82 4.31 8.99
C VAL A 192 6.20 5.09 10.25
N THR A 193 5.95 6.41 10.27
CA THR A 193 6.33 7.31 11.38
C THR A 193 5.57 7.01 12.68
N LYS A 194 4.41 6.35 12.58
CA LYS A 194 3.57 5.96 13.73
C LYS A 194 3.81 4.50 14.19
N GLY A 195 4.72 3.78 13.53
CA GLY A 195 5.11 2.42 13.87
C GLY A 195 4.40 1.34 13.06
N TRP A 196 4.89 1.08 11.85
CA TRP A 196 4.40 0.11 10.84
C TRP A 196 3.94 -1.27 11.37
N LYS A 197 4.55 -1.77 12.47
CA LYS A 197 4.26 -3.08 13.08
C LYS A 197 3.13 -3.07 14.13
N ALA A 198 2.69 -1.92 14.62
CA ALA A 198 1.40 -1.78 15.30
C ALA A 198 0.33 -1.40 14.25
N ASN A 199 -0.96 -1.46 14.57
CA ASN A 199 -1.96 -0.76 13.75
C ASN A 199 -2.18 0.65 14.35
N PRO A 200 -1.54 1.73 13.84
CA PRO A 200 -1.48 3.01 14.55
C PRO A 200 -2.61 3.96 14.15
N VAL A 201 -3.48 3.52 13.23
CA VAL A 201 -4.56 4.31 12.65
C VAL A 201 -5.78 3.40 12.55
N GLU A 202 -6.82 3.72 13.29
CA GLU A 202 -8.09 2.99 13.21
C GLU A 202 -8.78 3.31 11.89
N PHE A 203 -9.00 2.29 11.07
CA PHE A 203 -9.77 2.36 9.84
C PHE A 203 -10.89 1.32 9.84
N ASP A 204 -11.87 1.55 8.98
CA ASP A 204 -12.99 0.64 8.75
C ASP A 204 -12.69 -0.30 7.59
N SER A 205 -13.20 -1.53 7.66
CA SER A 205 -12.91 -2.59 6.70
C SER A 205 -14.10 -3.55 6.57
N VAL A 206 -14.05 -4.46 5.60
CA VAL A 206 -15.01 -5.56 5.47
C VAL A 206 -15.05 -6.42 6.75
N PHE A 207 -13.96 -6.52 7.51
CA PHE A 207 -13.96 -7.22 8.81
C PHE A 207 -14.71 -6.43 9.89
N ASN A 208 -14.54 -5.10 9.95
CA ASN A 208 -15.31 -4.24 10.87
C ASN A 208 -16.82 -4.30 10.58
N GLN A 209 -17.20 -4.23 9.30
CA GLN A 209 -18.60 -4.33 8.86
C GLN A 209 -19.19 -5.75 8.96
N SER A 210 -18.35 -6.78 9.05
CA SER A 210 -18.81 -8.17 9.21
C SER A 210 -19.49 -8.40 10.56
N ARG A 211 -20.46 -9.32 10.61
CA ARG A 211 -21.07 -9.75 11.88
C ARG A 211 -20.07 -10.40 12.85
N HIS A 212 -19.08 -11.09 12.28
CA HIS A 212 -17.98 -11.76 12.97
C HIS A 212 -16.90 -12.04 11.92
N THR A 213 -15.62 -12.11 12.29
CA THR A 213 -14.50 -12.45 11.39
C THR A 213 -13.78 -13.70 11.92
N ILE A 214 -13.41 -14.63 11.03
CA ILE A 214 -12.34 -15.59 11.33
C ILE A 214 -11.12 -15.19 10.49
N SER A 215 -9.93 -15.43 11.03
CA SER A 215 -8.69 -15.23 10.29
C SER A 215 -7.63 -16.22 10.74
N PHE A 216 -6.90 -16.77 9.78
CA PHE A 216 -5.71 -17.58 10.00
C PHE A 216 -4.63 -17.09 9.04
N GLY A 217 -3.35 -17.26 9.35
CA GLY A 217 -2.28 -16.58 8.60
C GLY A 217 -0.96 -16.49 9.35
N SER A 218 -0.04 -15.73 8.75
CA SER A 218 1.24 -15.36 9.35
C SER A 218 1.04 -14.58 10.67
N PRO A 219 1.90 -14.82 11.69
CA PRO A 219 1.89 -14.07 12.94
C PRO A 219 2.22 -12.59 12.79
N ASP A 220 2.86 -12.17 11.69
CA ASP A 220 3.14 -10.76 11.42
C ASP A 220 1.95 -10.01 10.79
N ILE A 221 0.91 -10.72 10.31
CA ILE A 221 -0.21 -10.13 9.55
C ILE A 221 -1.54 -10.22 10.32
N VAL A 222 -1.93 -11.41 10.78
CA VAL A 222 -3.25 -11.62 11.38
C VAL A 222 -3.51 -10.73 12.61
N PRO A 223 -2.56 -10.54 13.54
CA PRO A 223 -2.78 -9.68 14.70
C PRO A 223 -3.02 -8.21 14.34
N ILE A 224 -2.43 -7.68 13.25
CA ILE A 224 -2.57 -6.27 12.85
C ILE A 224 -4.05 -5.92 12.58
N PHE A 225 -4.78 -6.84 11.93
CA PHE A 225 -6.15 -6.60 11.49
C PHE A 225 -7.22 -7.25 12.39
N CYS A 226 -6.87 -8.23 13.22
CA CYS A 226 -7.84 -8.97 14.04
C CYS A 226 -7.70 -8.74 15.56
N SER A 227 -6.54 -8.34 16.10
CA SER A 227 -6.36 -8.27 17.56
C SER A 227 -7.25 -7.24 18.27
N SER A 228 -7.66 -6.18 17.57
CA SER A 228 -8.57 -5.14 18.06
C SER A 228 -10.05 -5.36 17.70
N LEU A 229 -10.39 -6.39 16.91
CA LEU A 229 -11.77 -6.68 16.52
C LEU A 229 -12.43 -7.60 17.55
N PRO A 230 -13.41 -7.11 18.36
CA PRO A 230 -14.02 -7.90 19.44
C PRO A 230 -14.90 -9.05 18.90
N HIS A 231 -15.38 -8.92 17.66
CA HIS A 231 -16.14 -9.93 16.94
C HIS A 231 -15.24 -10.80 16.04
N SER A 232 -13.98 -11.03 16.42
CA SER A 232 -13.08 -11.93 15.68
C SER A 232 -12.75 -13.21 16.44
N THR A 233 -12.41 -14.27 15.70
CA THR A 233 -11.74 -15.47 16.22
C THR A 233 -10.57 -15.78 15.30
N TRP A 234 -9.34 -15.67 15.79
CA TRP A 234 -8.16 -15.77 14.93
C TRP A 234 -7.06 -16.65 15.53
N GLY A 235 -6.23 -17.20 14.64
CA GLY A 235 -5.05 -17.98 14.98
C GLY A 235 -3.91 -17.71 14.01
N THR A 236 -2.71 -18.17 14.35
CA THR A 236 -1.51 -17.97 13.53
C THR A 236 -0.78 -19.29 13.36
N TYR A 237 -0.17 -19.50 12.20
CA TYR A 237 0.73 -20.64 11.97
C TYR A 237 2.11 -20.15 11.52
N PRO A 238 3.18 -20.90 11.81
CA PRO A 238 4.52 -20.60 11.33
C PRO A 238 4.60 -20.52 9.79
N HIS A 239 5.55 -19.74 9.28
CA HIS A 239 5.81 -19.58 7.84
C HIS A 239 6.16 -20.90 7.12
N GLU A 240 6.51 -21.96 7.87
CA GLU A 240 6.69 -23.31 7.33
C GLU A 240 5.43 -23.91 6.71
N TYR A 241 4.26 -23.28 6.89
CA TYR A 241 2.96 -23.73 6.40
C TYR A 241 2.41 -22.94 5.18
N GLU A 242 3.23 -22.23 4.38
CA GLU A 242 2.82 -21.35 3.23
C GLU A 242 3.19 -21.79 1.75
N ASP A 243 2.22 -21.95 0.80
CA ASP A 243 2.27 -22.84 -0.43
C ASP A 243 1.85 -22.24 -1.80
N PHE A 244 0.57 -21.86 -1.95
CA PHE A 244 -0.14 -21.56 -3.20
C PHE A 244 -1.40 -22.45 -3.44
N ALA A 245 -1.38 -23.76 -3.10
CA ALA A 245 -2.34 -24.75 -3.62
C ALA A 245 -3.63 -25.10 -2.81
N THR A 246 -3.72 -24.92 -1.49
CA THR A 246 -4.90 -25.35 -0.67
C THR A 246 -6.19 -24.54 -0.90
N ALA A 247 -6.27 -23.66 -1.90
CA ALA A 247 -7.56 -23.10 -2.34
C ALA A 247 -8.59 -24.22 -2.63
N GLU A 248 -8.13 -25.35 -3.17
CA GLU A 248 -8.92 -26.58 -3.32
C GLU A 248 -9.36 -27.17 -1.98
N SER A 249 -8.45 -27.32 -1.02
CA SER A 249 -8.72 -27.93 0.29
C SER A 249 -9.69 -27.08 1.12
N VAL A 250 -9.54 -25.75 1.05
CA VAL A 250 -10.45 -24.77 1.71
C VAL A 250 -11.83 -24.81 1.08
N TYR A 251 -11.91 -24.81 -0.26
CA TYR A 251 -13.17 -24.95 -0.98
C TYR A 251 -13.88 -26.26 -0.62
N ASN A 252 -13.16 -27.38 -0.66
CA ASN A 252 -13.71 -28.70 -0.32
C ASN A 252 -14.14 -28.78 1.16
N LEU A 253 -13.41 -28.18 2.09
CA LEU A 253 -13.80 -28.09 3.51
C LEU A 253 -15.10 -27.28 3.68
N MET A 254 -15.16 -26.08 3.07
CA MET A 254 -16.30 -25.17 3.21
C MET A 254 -17.58 -25.75 2.58
N GLU A 255 -17.51 -26.29 1.36
CA GLU A 255 -18.69 -26.87 0.71
C GLU A 255 -19.11 -28.21 1.35
N SER A 256 -18.17 -29.03 1.85
CA SER A 256 -18.52 -30.25 2.60
C SER A 256 -19.07 -30.00 4.00
N TYR A 257 -18.79 -28.84 4.61
CA TYR A 257 -19.37 -28.43 5.89
C TYR A 257 -20.74 -27.75 5.72
N PHE A 258 -20.84 -26.71 4.88
CA PHE A 258 -22.06 -25.89 4.78
C PHE A 258 -23.13 -26.46 3.83
N LYS A 259 -22.73 -27.12 2.73
CA LYS A 259 -23.62 -27.82 1.77
C LYS A 259 -24.82 -27.01 1.23
N ASP A 260 -24.76 -25.67 1.24
CA ASP A 260 -25.87 -24.78 0.84
C ASP A 260 -25.57 -23.90 -0.39
N ASN A 261 -24.40 -24.10 -1.02
CA ASN A 261 -23.87 -23.33 -2.17
C ASN A 261 -23.88 -21.79 -1.98
N GLN A 262 -23.86 -21.28 -0.75
CA GLN A 262 -23.93 -19.84 -0.44
C GLN A 262 -22.61 -19.26 0.10
N THR A 263 -21.49 -19.85 -0.29
CA THR A 263 -20.13 -19.29 -0.10
C THR A 263 -19.68 -18.57 -1.37
N ALA A 264 -19.23 -17.32 -1.24
CA ALA A 264 -18.40 -16.65 -2.23
C ALA A 264 -16.92 -16.82 -1.88
N TYR A 265 -16.05 -16.87 -2.88
CA TYR A 265 -14.62 -17.03 -2.74
C TYR A 265 -13.87 -15.96 -3.55
N VAL A 266 -12.85 -15.36 -2.95
CA VAL A 266 -11.91 -14.43 -3.58
C VAL A 266 -10.50 -14.93 -3.29
N PHE A 267 -9.69 -15.14 -4.33
CA PHE A 267 -8.27 -15.43 -4.24
C PHE A 267 -7.48 -14.31 -4.90
N THR A 268 -6.50 -13.76 -4.20
CA THR A 268 -5.59 -12.72 -4.71
C THR A 268 -4.26 -12.71 -3.96
N ALA A 269 -3.42 -11.69 -4.15
CA ALA A 269 -2.21 -11.46 -3.36
C ALA A 269 -2.14 -10.02 -2.83
N ASP A 270 -1.36 -9.81 -1.78
CA ASP A 270 -1.10 -8.48 -1.22
C ASP A 270 -0.13 -7.65 -2.08
N HIS A 271 0.86 -8.29 -2.68
CA HIS A 271 1.72 -7.75 -3.73
C HIS A 271 2.33 -8.88 -4.57
N GLY A 272 3.14 -8.52 -5.57
CA GLY A 272 4.06 -9.42 -6.24
C GLY A 272 5.49 -9.36 -5.67
N MET A 273 6.43 -10.05 -6.31
CA MET A 273 7.87 -9.90 -6.07
C MET A 273 8.69 -10.19 -7.33
N SER A 274 9.87 -9.57 -7.44
CA SER A 274 10.88 -9.93 -8.44
C SER A 274 11.39 -11.38 -8.25
N ASP A 275 12.03 -11.96 -9.26
CA ASP A 275 12.55 -13.35 -9.23
C ASP A 275 13.60 -13.60 -8.12
N LYS A 276 14.08 -12.55 -7.47
CA LYS A 276 15.05 -12.56 -6.35
C LYS A 276 14.40 -12.33 -4.98
N GLY A 277 13.07 -12.19 -4.92
CA GLY A 277 12.33 -11.86 -3.70
C GLY A 277 12.31 -10.37 -3.33
N SER A 278 12.84 -9.47 -4.16
CA SER A 278 12.74 -8.01 -3.91
C SER A 278 11.38 -7.49 -4.34
N HIS A 279 10.76 -6.68 -3.50
CA HIS A 279 9.50 -5.93 -3.71
C HIS A 279 9.66 -4.50 -3.16
N GLY A 280 8.57 -3.78 -2.93
CA GLY A 280 8.54 -2.41 -2.38
C GLY A 280 8.37 -1.28 -3.41
N ASP A 281 8.66 -1.54 -4.70
CA ASP A 281 8.56 -0.57 -5.80
C ASP A 281 7.29 -0.75 -6.67
N GLY A 282 7.18 0.06 -7.73
CA GLY A 282 6.08 0.07 -8.71
C GLY A 282 6.34 -0.71 -10.00
N HIS A 283 7.26 -1.67 -10.00
CA HIS A 283 7.48 -2.54 -11.17
C HIS A 283 6.32 -3.54 -11.31
N PRO A 284 5.85 -3.87 -12.55
CA PRO A 284 4.75 -4.81 -12.77
C PRO A 284 4.86 -6.14 -12.03
N SER A 285 6.07 -6.71 -11.88
CA SER A 285 6.29 -7.94 -11.10
C SER A 285 5.94 -7.84 -9.61
N ASN A 286 5.77 -6.62 -9.10
CA ASN A 286 5.58 -6.28 -7.70
C ASN A 286 4.18 -5.68 -7.47
N THR A 287 3.59 -5.04 -8.47
CA THR A 287 2.21 -4.51 -8.43
C THR A 287 1.15 -5.49 -8.92
N ASP A 288 1.46 -6.31 -9.93
CA ASP A 288 0.44 -7.04 -10.68
C ASP A 288 0.22 -8.42 -10.06
N THR A 289 -0.89 -8.57 -9.33
CA THR A 289 -1.25 -9.79 -8.60
C THR A 289 -2.39 -10.53 -9.31
N PRO A 290 -2.56 -11.86 -9.16
CA PRO A 290 -3.70 -12.54 -9.73
C PRO A 290 -4.98 -12.18 -8.96
N LEU A 291 -6.12 -12.23 -9.64
CA LEU A 291 -7.44 -12.23 -9.04
C LEU A 291 -8.26 -13.38 -9.64
N VAL A 292 -8.83 -14.22 -8.77
CA VAL A 292 -9.76 -15.29 -9.14
C VAL A 292 -10.91 -15.32 -8.13
N VAL A 293 -12.14 -15.24 -8.62
CA VAL A 293 -13.35 -15.06 -7.79
C VAL A 293 -14.42 -16.06 -8.26
N TRP A 294 -15.09 -16.76 -7.34
CA TRP A 294 -16.08 -17.78 -7.70
C TRP A 294 -17.09 -18.08 -6.59
N GLY A 295 -18.12 -18.87 -6.92
CA GLY A 295 -19.16 -19.29 -5.98
C GLY A 295 -20.40 -18.41 -6.00
N ALA A 296 -21.05 -18.28 -4.84
CA ALA A 296 -22.30 -17.55 -4.70
C ALA A 296 -22.16 -16.07 -5.09
N GLY A 297 -23.14 -15.54 -5.84
CA GLY A 297 -23.13 -14.15 -6.30
C GLY A 297 -22.17 -13.79 -7.43
N VAL A 298 -21.35 -14.74 -7.92
CA VAL A 298 -20.35 -14.48 -8.97
C VAL A 298 -20.88 -14.84 -10.37
N ARG A 299 -20.47 -14.12 -11.41
CA ARG A 299 -20.76 -14.48 -12.81
C ARG A 299 -19.96 -15.73 -13.21
N SER A 300 -20.52 -16.56 -14.10
CA SER A 300 -19.75 -17.59 -14.80
C SER A 300 -18.71 -16.97 -15.74
N PRO A 301 -17.72 -17.74 -16.23
CA PRO A 301 -16.79 -17.27 -17.26
C PRO A 301 -17.55 -16.73 -18.48
N LYS A 302 -16.97 -15.72 -19.14
CA LYS A 302 -17.44 -15.23 -20.44
C LYS A 302 -16.34 -15.43 -21.46
N PHE A 303 -16.71 -15.91 -22.63
CA PHE A 303 -15.84 -15.97 -23.78
C PHE A 303 -15.96 -14.66 -24.56
N LEU A 304 -14.82 -14.11 -24.99
CA LEU A 304 -14.78 -12.91 -25.82
C LEU A 304 -15.22 -13.26 -27.25
N THR A 305 -16.24 -12.58 -27.76
CA THR A 305 -16.53 -12.62 -29.20
C THR A 305 -15.58 -11.68 -29.94
N TYR A 306 -15.36 -11.94 -31.24
CA TYR A 306 -14.37 -11.23 -32.08
C TYR A 306 -14.61 -9.71 -32.22
N THR A 307 -15.76 -9.22 -31.76
CA THR A 307 -16.19 -7.82 -31.83
C THR A 307 -16.17 -7.10 -30.47
N GLU A 308 -15.95 -7.81 -29.36
CA GLU A 308 -16.03 -7.24 -28.01
C GLU A 308 -14.65 -6.79 -27.52
N LYS A 309 -14.45 -5.46 -27.50
CA LYS A 309 -13.43 -4.85 -26.63
C LYS A 309 -13.97 -4.73 -25.21
N PRO A 310 -13.13 -4.81 -24.17
CA PRO A 310 -13.48 -4.34 -22.83
C PRO A 310 -13.95 -2.87 -22.86
N ASP A 311 -14.88 -2.54 -21.97
CA ASP A 311 -15.48 -1.21 -21.84
C ASP A 311 -14.66 -0.38 -20.82
N ASP A 312 -14.20 0.82 -21.20
CA ASP A 312 -13.19 1.56 -20.43
C ASP A 312 -13.80 2.42 -19.31
N GLY A 313 -14.18 1.73 -18.22
CA GLY A 313 -14.68 2.34 -16.99
C GLY A 313 -13.80 3.47 -16.45
N PHE A 314 -14.45 4.53 -15.94
CA PHE A 314 -13.81 5.80 -15.56
C PHE A 314 -12.62 5.65 -14.59
N ARG A 315 -11.43 6.05 -15.07
CA ARG A 315 -10.14 5.92 -14.37
C ARG A 315 -9.90 7.12 -13.45
N PHE A 316 -10.16 6.96 -12.15
CA PHE A 316 -9.97 8.04 -11.17
C PHE A 316 -8.58 8.04 -10.48
N VAL A 317 -7.85 6.93 -10.47
CA VAL A 317 -6.82 6.70 -9.43
C VAL A 317 -5.41 6.37 -9.95
N ASP A 318 -5.21 5.90 -11.20
CA ASP A 318 -3.89 5.74 -11.84
C ASP A 318 -3.98 5.68 -13.38
N ASP A 319 -2.80 5.65 -14.05
CA ASP A 319 -2.61 5.50 -15.49
C ASP A 319 -2.52 4.02 -15.96
N HIS A 320 -2.83 3.04 -15.11
CA HIS A 320 -2.64 1.62 -15.46
C HIS A 320 -3.64 1.15 -16.53
N LYS A 321 -3.14 0.39 -17.51
CA LYS A 321 -3.94 -0.07 -18.66
C LYS A 321 -4.47 -1.49 -18.47
N HIS A 322 -5.62 -1.54 -17.79
CA HIS A 322 -6.51 -2.70 -17.69
C HIS A 322 -6.93 -3.28 -19.07
N ASP A 323 -6.78 -2.53 -20.16
CA ASP A 323 -7.12 -2.94 -21.55
C ASP A 323 -6.00 -3.71 -22.28
N THR A 324 -4.89 -4.08 -21.60
CA THR A 324 -3.81 -4.85 -22.25
C THR A 324 -4.30 -6.24 -22.68
N PRO A 325 -4.00 -6.74 -23.90
CA PRO A 325 -4.41 -8.08 -24.30
C PRO A 325 -3.96 -9.17 -23.32
N THR A 326 -4.74 -10.24 -23.16
CA THR A 326 -4.29 -11.44 -22.41
C THR A 326 -3.01 -11.99 -23.03
N PRO A 327 -1.91 -12.12 -22.27
CA PRO A 327 -0.67 -12.70 -22.78
C PRO A 327 -0.88 -14.14 -23.28
N GLN A 328 -0.30 -14.46 -24.43
CA GLN A 328 -0.54 -15.74 -25.10
C GLN A 328 0.04 -16.94 -24.33
N ASP A 329 1.17 -16.72 -23.66
CA ASP A 329 1.83 -17.66 -22.76
C ASP A 329 0.99 -18.00 -21.51
N TRP A 330 0.01 -17.17 -21.15
CA TRP A 330 -0.96 -17.52 -20.10
C TRP A 330 -1.97 -18.57 -20.60
N ALA A 331 -2.15 -18.73 -21.92
CA ALA A 331 -3.12 -19.64 -22.57
C ALA A 331 -4.57 -19.50 -22.04
N LEU A 332 -4.96 -18.27 -21.68
CA LEU A 332 -6.32 -17.86 -21.32
C LEU A 332 -6.95 -17.01 -22.45
N GLU A 333 -6.42 -17.14 -23.66
CA GLU A 333 -6.94 -16.52 -24.88
C GLU A 333 -8.42 -16.91 -25.07
N GLY A 334 -9.24 -15.93 -25.47
CA GLY A 334 -10.69 -16.13 -25.62
C GLY A 334 -11.50 -16.08 -24.32
N PHE A 335 -10.89 -16.14 -23.13
CA PHE A 335 -11.58 -15.85 -21.87
C PHE A 335 -11.54 -14.34 -21.57
N GLU A 336 -12.67 -13.76 -21.16
CA GLU A 336 -12.74 -12.36 -20.74
C GLU A 336 -11.93 -12.16 -19.45
N ARG A 337 -10.84 -11.38 -19.55
CA ARG A 337 -10.07 -10.88 -18.41
C ARG A 337 -10.73 -9.62 -17.87
N VAL A 338 -10.85 -9.50 -16.55
CA VAL A 338 -11.46 -8.35 -15.87
C VAL A 338 -10.51 -7.86 -14.79
N ASP A 339 -9.63 -6.95 -15.17
CA ASP A 339 -8.65 -6.38 -14.24
C ASP A 339 -9.30 -5.33 -13.33
N VAL A 340 -8.68 -5.12 -12.17
CA VAL A 340 -9.13 -4.18 -11.15
C VAL A 340 -7.96 -3.53 -10.44
N ASN A 341 -8.18 -2.38 -9.79
CA ASN A 341 -7.23 -1.85 -8.83
C ASN A 341 -7.41 -2.59 -7.49
N GLN A 342 -6.36 -2.75 -6.68
CA GLN A 342 -6.47 -3.58 -5.46
C GLN A 342 -7.50 -3.05 -4.44
N ALA A 343 -7.76 -1.73 -4.42
CA ALA A 343 -8.83 -1.11 -3.66
C ALA A 343 -10.25 -1.59 -4.05
N ASP A 344 -10.46 -2.02 -5.29
CA ASP A 344 -11.77 -2.42 -5.85
C ASP A 344 -12.24 -3.79 -5.32
N ILE A 345 -11.34 -4.55 -4.68
CA ILE A 345 -11.68 -5.84 -4.05
C ILE A 345 -12.55 -5.61 -2.79
N ALA A 346 -12.36 -4.53 -2.04
CA ALA A 346 -13.17 -4.23 -0.86
C ALA A 346 -14.67 -4.00 -1.17
N PRO A 347 -15.10 -3.16 -2.15
CA PRO A 347 -16.51 -3.03 -2.52
C PRO A 347 -17.07 -4.29 -3.20
N LEU A 348 -16.26 -5.05 -3.95
CA LEU A 348 -16.63 -6.36 -4.48
C LEU A 348 -17.01 -7.33 -3.35
N MET A 349 -16.11 -7.49 -2.37
CA MET A 349 -16.32 -8.34 -1.19
C MET A 349 -17.54 -7.88 -0.39
N SER A 350 -17.68 -6.57 -0.16
CA SER A 350 -18.82 -6.00 0.57
C SER A 350 -20.15 -6.34 -0.10
N THR A 351 -20.23 -6.14 -1.43
CA THR A 351 -21.44 -6.39 -2.22
C THR A 351 -21.79 -7.88 -2.28
N LEU A 352 -20.80 -8.78 -2.36
CA LEU A 352 -21.03 -10.23 -2.36
C LEU A 352 -21.75 -10.74 -1.10
N VAL A 353 -21.56 -10.10 0.06
CA VAL A 353 -22.26 -10.45 1.32
C VAL A 353 -23.27 -9.40 1.79
N GLY A 354 -23.58 -8.40 0.96
CA GLY A 354 -24.58 -7.36 1.24
C GLY A 354 -24.20 -6.40 2.38
N LEU A 355 -22.90 -6.22 2.65
CA LEU A 355 -22.40 -5.27 3.65
C LEU A 355 -22.22 -3.86 3.04
N PRO A 356 -22.23 -2.80 3.88
CA PRO A 356 -21.73 -1.49 3.47
C PRO A 356 -20.30 -1.59 2.92
N CYS A 357 -19.97 -0.78 1.91
CA CYS A 357 -18.57 -0.59 1.51
C CYS A 357 -17.81 0.09 2.67
N PRO A 358 -16.52 -0.25 2.93
CA PRO A 358 -15.77 0.35 4.03
C PRO A 358 -15.73 1.88 3.93
N MET A 359 -15.82 2.55 5.08
CA MET A 359 -16.07 3.99 5.16
C MET A 359 -15.14 4.86 4.31
N ASN A 360 -13.87 4.48 4.20
CA ASN A 360 -12.81 5.19 3.48
C ASN A 360 -12.41 4.53 2.15
N SER A 361 -13.21 3.57 1.65
CA SER A 361 -12.95 2.90 0.38
C SER A 361 -13.03 3.90 -0.77
N VAL A 362 -11.95 4.01 -1.54
CA VAL A 362 -11.89 4.73 -2.83
C VAL A 362 -12.06 3.78 -4.02
N GLY A 363 -12.11 2.47 -3.77
CA GLY A 363 -12.32 1.45 -4.82
C GLY A 363 -13.68 1.56 -5.52
N SER A 364 -13.66 1.38 -6.83
CA SER A 364 -14.83 1.29 -7.70
C SER A 364 -15.42 -0.13 -7.66
N LEU A 365 -16.74 -0.28 -7.73
CA LEU A 365 -17.37 -1.61 -7.70
C LEU A 365 -17.20 -2.36 -9.05
N PRO A 366 -16.47 -3.48 -9.13
CA PRO A 366 -16.21 -4.17 -10.40
C PRO A 366 -17.38 -5.10 -10.77
N THR A 367 -18.46 -4.51 -11.27
CA THR A 367 -19.75 -5.19 -11.58
C THR A 367 -19.63 -6.40 -12.51
N HIS A 368 -18.58 -6.48 -13.34
CA HIS A 368 -18.30 -7.60 -14.24
C HIS A 368 -18.03 -8.92 -13.49
N TYR A 369 -17.69 -8.88 -12.20
CA TYR A 369 -17.61 -10.05 -11.33
C TYR A 369 -18.98 -10.50 -10.80
N LEU A 370 -19.96 -9.59 -10.70
CA LEU A 370 -21.16 -9.74 -9.86
C LEU A 370 -22.41 -10.18 -10.63
N LYS A 371 -22.99 -11.32 -10.23
CA LYS A 371 -24.25 -11.87 -10.76
C LYS A 371 -25.45 -11.32 -9.97
N LEU A 372 -25.80 -10.07 -10.26
CA LEU A 372 -26.91 -9.32 -9.67
C LEU A 372 -28.10 -9.21 -10.63
N SER A 373 -29.29 -8.87 -10.12
CA SER A 373 -30.35 -8.31 -10.99
C SER A 373 -29.98 -6.88 -11.40
N LYS A 374 -30.60 -6.34 -12.45
CA LYS A 374 -30.34 -4.95 -12.88
C LYS A 374 -30.74 -3.90 -11.83
N ALA A 375 -31.69 -4.21 -10.94
CA ALA A 375 -32.02 -3.33 -9.82
C ALA A 375 -30.94 -3.39 -8.72
N ASP A 376 -30.52 -4.59 -8.33
CA ASP A 376 -29.47 -4.78 -7.32
C ASP A 376 -28.11 -4.25 -7.79
N GLU A 377 -27.78 -4.37 -9.08
CA GLU A 377 -26.57 -3.82 -9.70
C GLU A 377 -26.54 -2.28 -9.62
N VAL A 378 -27.68 -1.62 -9.87
CA VAL A 378 -27.81 -0.16 -9.72
C VAL A 378 -27.74 0.28 -8.26
N GLU A 379 -28.41 -0.41 -7.34
CA GLU A 379 -28.33 -0.09 -5.90
C GLU A 379 -26.93 -0.33 -5.31
N ALA A 380 -26.21 -1.36 -5.76
CA ALA A 380 -24.83 -1.60 -5.36
C ALA A 380 -23.87 -0.50 -5.85
N VAL A 381 -23.94 -0.14 -7.13
CA VAL A 381 -23.12 0.96 -7.71
C VAL A 381 -23.47 2.30 -7.06
N LEU A 382 -24.76 2.55 -6.77
CA LEU A 382 -25.21 3.76 -6.08
C LEU A 382 -24.72 3.82 -4.63
N ALA A 383 -24.68 2.69 -3.91
CA ALA A 383 -24.15 2.63 -2.55
C ALA A 383 -22.63 2.84 -2.51
N ASN A 384 -21.87 2.22 -3.42
CA ASN A 384 -20.44 2.44 -3.57
C ASN A 384 -20.13 3.91 -3.92
N SER A 385 -20.83 4.47 -4.93
CA SER A 385 -20.74 5.89 -5.30
C SER A 385 -21.04 6.83 -4.12
N LYS A 386 -22.08 6.54 -3.32
CA LYS A 386 -22.42 7.31 -2.12
C LYS A 386 -21.38 7.19 -1.01
N GLN A 387 -20.73 6.04 -0.84
CA GLN A 387 -19.67 5.87 0.16
C GLN A 387 -18.41 6.66 -0.19
N ILE A 388 -18.05 6.72 -1.47
CA ILE A 388 -16.97 7.58 -1.98
C ILE A 388 -17.36 9.05 -1.82
N LEU A 389 -18.58 9.43 -2.25
CA LEU A 389 -19.09 10.79 -2.14
C LEU A 389 -19.16 11.28 -0.68
N ASN A 390 -19.54 10.43 0.28
CA ASN A 390 -19.57 10.78 1.70
C ASN A 390 -18.20 11.19 2.27
N GLN A 391 -17.10 10.65 1.75
CA GLN A 391 -15.74 11.07 2.13
C GLN A 391 -15.47 12.51 1.67
N PHE A 392 -15.91 12.86 0.47
CA PHE A 392 -15.84 14.23 -0.04
C PHE A 392 -16.80 15.16 0.73
N LEU A 393 -18.08 14.81 0.85
CA LEU A 393 -19.08 15.62 1.54
C LEU A 393 -18.75 15.87 3.02
N ARG A 394 -18.11 14.91 3.71
CA ARG A 394 -17.64 15.11 5.09
C ARG A 394 -16.36 15.93 5.20
N LYS A 395 -15.45 15.85 4.22
CA LYS A 395 -14.38 16.86 4.03
C LYS A 395 -14.95 18.25 3.65
N SER A 396 -16.24 18.31 3.32
CA SER A 396 -16.93 19.47 2.72
C SER A 396 -18.19 19.92 3.48
N VAL A 397 -18.39 19.54 4.76
CA VAL A 397 -19.45 20.03 5.69
C VAL A 397 -20.94 19.80 5.27
N LEU A 398 -21.22 19.47 4.00
CA LEU A 398 -22.52 19.65 3.35
C LEU A 398 -23.72 18.99 4.06
N ASN A 399 -23.62 17.72 4.45
CA ASN A 399 -24.74 17.01 5.08
C ASN A 399 -25.22 17.72 6.38
N GLN A 400 -24.31 18.33 7.13
CA GLN A 400 -24.69 19.07 8.35
C GLN A 400 -25.49 20.34 8.00
N ILE A 401 -25.16 21.00 6.89
CA ILE A 401 -25.92 22.15 6.38
C ILE A 401 -27.31 21.69 5.92
N GLU A 402 -27.41 20.57 5.21
CA GLU A 402 -28.69 20.01 4.74
C GLU A 402 -29.60 19.55 5.89
N ASP A 403 -29.03 18.92 6.92
CA ASP A 403 -29.74 18.53 8.15
C ASP A 403 -30.26 19.77 8.90
N LEU A 404 -29.43 20.81 9.06
CA LEU A 404 -29.81 22.06 9.74
C LEU A 404 -30.87 22.86 8.95
N ILE A 405 -30.78 22.93 7.63
CA ILE A 405 -31.81 23.51 6.75
C ILE A 405 -33.14 22.76 6.91
N SER A 406 -33.10 21.42 6.99
CA SER A 406 -34.27 20.57 7.17
C SER A 406 -34.88 20.70 8.58
N ALA A 407 -34.04 20.87 9.60
CA ALA A 407 -34.43 21.20 10.98
C ALA A 407 -34.89 22.66 11.15
N LYS A 408 -34.71 23.51 10.14
CA LYS A 408 -34.96 24.96 10.12
C LYS A 408 -34.05 25.80 11.03
N ASP A 409 -32.90 25.27 11.44
CA ASP A 409 -31.84 26.05 12.07
C ASP A 409 -31.02 26.78 10.99
N TYR A 410 -31.61 27.85 10.47
CA TYR A 410 -31.03 28.60 9.36
C TYR A 410 -29.82 29.45 9.76
N GLU A 411 -29.67 29.85 11.04
CA GLU A 411 -28.47 30.57 11.50
C GLU A 411 -27.24 29.65 11.53
N THR A 412 -27.37 28.47 12.14
CA THR A 412 -26.25 27.51 12.20
C THR A 412 -25.95 26.96 10.81
N ALA A 413 -26.97 26.69 9.97
CA ALA A 413 -26.79 26.31 8.57
C ALA A 413 -26.07 27.38 7.75
N LEU A 414 -26.44 28.65 7.86
CA LEU A 414 -25.78 29.75 7.15
C LEU A 414 -24.30 29.87 7.58
N LYS A 415 -24.03 29.83 8.89
CA LYS A 415 -22.66 29.89 9.42
C LYS A 415 -21.77 28.76 8.90
N HIS A 416 -22.29 27.53 8.85
CA HIS A 416 -21.56 26.40 8.25
C HIS A 416 -21.42 26.55 6.72
N SER A 417 -22.41 27.13 6.04
CA SER A 417 -22.37 27.40 4.59
C SER A 417 -21.33 28.45 4.22
N GLU A 418 -21.15 29.49 5.04
CA GLU A 418 -20.11 30.49 4.85
C GLU A 418 -18.71 29.93 5.12
N GLU A 419 -18.55 29.12 6.17
CA GLU A 419 -17.29 28.44 6.47
C GLU A 419 -16.93 27.42 5.38
N LEU A 420 -17.90 26.66 4.89
CA LEU A 420 -17.74 25.80 3.71
C LEU A 420 -17.31 26.60 2.49
N ARG A 421 -18.01 27.70 2.16
CA ARG A 421 -17.64 28.59 1.04
C ARG A 421 -16.20 29.11 1.19
N ARG A 422 -15.79 29.48 2.41
CA ARG A 422 -14.44 29.92 2.73
C ARG A 422 -13.41 28.81 2.50
N MET A 423 -13.67 27.59 2.99
CA MET A 423 -12.80 26.44 2.80
C MET A 423 -12.73 25.96 1.35
N ALA A 424 -13.84 25.98 0.61
CA ALA A 424 -13.90 25.60 -0.80
C ALA A 424 -13.10 26.59 -1.68
N LEU A 425 -13.24 27.90 -1.43
CA LEU A 425 -12.42 28.92 -2.12
C LEU A 425 -10.94 28.83 -1.74
N ALA A 426 -10.62 28.58 -0.46
CA ALA A 426 -9.25 28.37 -0.02
C ALA A 426 -8.64 27.09 -0.60
N GLY A 427 -9.42 26.00 -0.72
CA GLY A 427 -9.01 24.74 -1.34
C GLY A 427 -8.81 24.86 -2.85
N LEU A 428 -9.68 25.60 -3.55
CA LEU A 428 -9.51 25.89 -4.97
C LEU A 428 -8.26 26.75 -5.21
N HIS A 429 -8.06 27.80 -4.42
CA HIS A 429 -6.85 28.62 -4.45
C HIS A 429 -5.60 27.77 -4.15
N TYR A 430 -5.66 26.87 -3.16
CA TYR A 430 -4.60 25.93 -2.85
C TYR A 430 -4.28 25.05 -4.06
N PHE A 431 -5.25 24.33 -4.65
CA PHE A 431 -5.01 23.52 -5.85
C PHE A 431 -4.42 24.31 -7.04
N GLN A 432 -4.75 25.61 -7.16
CA GLN A 432 -4.22 26.49 -8.21
C GLN A 432 -2.83 27.09 -7.89
N THR A 433 -2.40 27.12 -6.63
CA THR A 433 -1.19 27.85 -6.18
C THR A 433 -0.22 27.04 -5.32
N TYR A 434 -0.54 25.78 -4.99
CA TYR A 434 0.14 24.92 -4.02
C TYR A 434 1.66 24.90 -4.20
N ASP A 435 2.11 24.37 -5.33
CA ASP A 435 3.52 24.32 -5.69
C ASP A 435 4.06 25.66 -6.17
N TRP A 436 3.21 26.65 -6.46
CA TRP A 436 3.60 27.85 -7.21
C TRP A 436 4.71 28.64 -6.50
N PHE A 437 4.57 28.89 -5.20
CA PHE A 437 5.61 29.58 -4.42
C PHE A 437 6.90 28.74 -4.28
N MET A 438 6.78 27.44 -4.00
CA MET A 438 7.93 26.55 -3.82
C MET A 438 8.70 26.36 -5.14
N LEU A 439 7.99 26.09 -6.23
CA LEU A 439 8.52 25.86 -7.56
C LEU A 439 9.14 27.13 -8.14
N MET A 440 8.45 28.28 -8.07
CA MET A 440 9.03 29.57 -8.47
C MET A 440 10.30 29.87 -7.68
N THR A 441 10.27 29.76 -6.34
CA THR A 441 11.44 30.02 -5.50
C THR A 441 12.61 29.11 -5.83
N THR A 442 12.37 27.80 -5.98
CA THR A 442 13.41 26.81 -6.27
C THR A 442 14.01 27.01 -7.67
N ILE A 443 13.18 27.26 -8.68
CA ILE A 443 13.63 27.52 -10.06
C ILE A 443 14.40 28.84 -10.13
N THR A 444 13.91 29.91 -9.51
CA THR A 444 14.60 31.22 -9.49
C THR A 444 15.93 31.14 -8.75
N LEU A 445 16.00 30.49 -7.58
CA LEU A 445 17.26 30.30 -6.85
C LEU A 445 18.24 29.42 -7.64
N GLY A 446 17.77 28.39 -8.33
CA GLY A 446 18.57 27.56 -9.23
C GLY A 446 19.19 28.36 -10.38
N TYR A 447 18.38 29.11 -11.12
CA TYR A 447 18.87 29.95 -12.22
C TYR A 447 19.79 31.08 -11.76
N VAL A 448 19.44 31.81 -10.69
CA VAL A 448 20.29 32.89 -10.15
C VAL A 448 21.61 32.33 -9.62
N GLY A 449 21.58 31.20 -8.91
CA GLY A 449 22.78 30.50 -8.45
C GLY A 449 23.68 30.06 -9.60
N TRP A 450 23.11 29.54 -10.68
CA TRP A 450 23.84 29.15 -11.90
C TRP A 450 24.42 30.36 -12.63
N MET A 451 23.67 31.45 -12.79
CA MET A 451 24.16 32.70 -13.38
C MET A 451 25.34 33.27 -12.58
N VAL A 452 25.24 33.32 -11.24
CA VAL A 452 26.34 33.78 -10.37
C VAL A 452 27.55 32.84 -10.48
N ASN A 453 27.36 31.52 -10.56
CA ASN A 453 28.45 30.58 -10.75
C ASN A 453 29.16 30.79 -12.10
N LEU A 454 28.41 30.90 -13.20
CA LEU A 454 28.96 31.18 -14.54
C LEU A 454 29.69 32.53 -14.60
N ILE A 455 29.13 33.59 -14.02
CA ILE A 455 29.78 34.91 -13.96
C ILE A 455 31.10 34.84 -13.18
N LEU A 456 31.12 34.17 -12.01
CA LEU A 456 32.34 33.99 -11.23
C LEU A 456 33.37 33.13 -11.98
N HIS A 457 32.95 32.08 -12.68
CA HIS A 457 33.84 31.24 -13.47
C HIS A 457 34.42 31.99 -14.68
N VAL A 458 33.60 32.72 -15.44
CA VAL A 458 34.06 33.52 -16.59
C VAL A 458 35.01 34.62 -16.14
N LEU A 459 34.72 35.31 -15.02
CA LEU A 459 35.64 36.30 -14.46
C LEU A 459 36.96 35.67 -14.02
N GLN A 460 36.95 34.49 -13.38
CA GLN A 460 38.19 33.79 -12.99
C GLN A 460 38.99 33.26 -14.18
N SER A 461 38.34 32.78 -15.23
CA SER A 461 38.99 32.16 -16.39
C SER A 461 39.48 33.19 -17.43
N TYR A 462 38.83 34.37 -17.53
CA TYR A 462 39.09 35.35 -18.60
C TYR A 462 39.46 36.75 -18.11
N THR A 463 39.44 37.04 -16.81
CA THR A 463 39.93 38.33 -16.27
C THR A 463 40.98 38.13 -15.19
N SER A 464 42.08 38.87 -15.27
CA SER A 464 43.18 38.83 -14.31
C SER A 464 42.87 39.64 -13.03
N LEU A 465 41.70 39.40 -12.42
CA LEU A 465 41.22 40.09 -11.22
C LEU A 465 41.72 39.42 -9.91
N PRO A 466 42.69 40.00 -9.18
CA PRO A 466 43.15 39.44 -7.91
C PRO A 466 42.16 39.77 -6.79
N VAL A 467 41.31 38.81 -6.42
CA VAL A 467 40.30 38.96 -5.35
C VAL A 467 40.98 39.00 -3.96
N ASN A 468 41.58 40.15 -3.62
CA ASN A 468 42.41 40.35 -2.43
C ASN A 468 41.69 41.16 -1.33
N LEU A 469 40.39 40.90 -1.15
CA LEU A 469 39.45 41.69 -0.33
C LEU A 469 39.60 41.54 1.20
N GLN A 470 40.69 40.95 1.71
CA GLN A 470 40.93 40.79 3.16
C GLN A 470 42.20 41.49 3.70
N LYS A 471 43.03 42.11 2.85
CA LYS A 471 44.38 42.57 3.27
C LYS A 471 44.53 44.06 3.63
N LYS A 472 43.43 44.81 3.80
CA LYS A 472 43.48 46.28 4.00
C LYS A 472 43.18 46.80 5.43
N ALA A 473 43.24 45.92 6.43
CA ALA A 473 42.86 46.24 7.82
C ALA A 473 44.03 46.29 8.85
N GLN A 474 45.28 46.01 8.44
CA GLN A 474 46.44 46.00 9.34
C GLN A 474 47.68 46.71 8.75
N LEU A 475 47.53 47.99 8.41
CA LEU A 475 48.66 48.89 8.15
C LEU A 475 48.47 50.23 8.89
N HIS A 476 48.61 50.18 10.22
CA HIS A 476 48.79 51.37 11.04
C HIS A 476 49.81 51.07 12.16
N PRO A 477 51.12 51.28 11.92
CA PRO A 477 52.14 51.00 12.92
C PRO A 477 52.11 52.09 14.02
N LYS A 478 51.46 51.79 15.15
CA LYS A 478 51.83 52.43 16.43
C LYS A 478 53.16 51.82 16.86
N ASN A 479 54.23 52.60 16.82
CA ASN A 479 55.45 52.26 17.53
C ASN A 479 56.02 53.52 18.20
N THR A 480 55.93 53.56 19.52
CA THR A 480 56.41 54.67 20.35
C THR A 480 57.48 54.13 21.29
N SER A 481 58.74 54.49 21.04
CA SER A 481 59.76 54.46 22.09
C SER A 481 60.96 55.32 21.69
N MET A 482 61.47 56.09 22.65
CA MET A 482 62.74 56.79 22.57
C MET A 482 63.86 55.85 23.04
N LYS A 483 65.11 56.10 22.61
CA LYS A 483 66.21 56.26 23.57
C LYS A 483 67.48 56.84 22.92
N VAL A 484 68.04 57.82 23.64
CA VAL A 484 69.35 58.48 23.46
C VAL A 484 69.55 59.09 22.07
#